data_AF-A0A4Q5QYN6-F1
#
_entry.id   AF-A0A4Q5QYN6-F1
#
_cell.length_a   1.000
_cell.length_b   1.000
_cell.length_c   1.000
_cell.angle_alpha   90.00
_cell.angle_beta   90.00
_cell.angle_gamma   90.00
#
_symmetry.space_group_name_H-M   'P 1'
#
loop_
_entity.id
_entity.type
_entity.pdbx_description
1 polymer ?
#
loop_
_entity_poly.entity_id
_entity_poly.type
_entity_poly.pdbx_seq_one_letter_code
_entity_poly.pdbx_strand_id
1 'polypeptide(L)'
;IDNGNNNKFVYGSDQSKAINYTISFGKLMLPKEYKNYKQTNFNLMLEILSQLNTGSGGYFIDIAPSLQMIFNSQSRIDIGYKKQVLSKLSRTAPNGIFVRVEYNLFNVL
;
A
#
# COMPACT_ATOMS: atom_id res chain seq x y z
N ILE A 1 24.84 16.55 -7.70
CA ILE A 1 24.07 15.85 -8.76
C ILE A 1 23.33 16.96 -9.49
N ASP A 2 23.61 17.16 -10.77
CA ASP A 2 23.03 18.26 -11.55
C ASP A 2 22.34 17.65 -12.77
N ASN A 3 21.28 18.29 -13.28
CA ASN A 3 20.52 17.80 -14.44
C ASN A 3 21.26 18.06 -15.77
N GLY A 4 22.56 17.79 -15.83
CA GLY A 4 23.39 17.94 -17.04
C GLY A 4 23.60 19.36 -17.57
N ASN A 5 22.97 20.39 -16.98
CA ASN A 5 23.01 21.78 -17.45
C ASN A 5 23.22 22.82 -16.33
N ASN A 6 24.02 22.47 -15.31
CA ASN A 6 24.33 23.32 -14.14
C ASN A 6 23.12 23.77 -13.29
N ASN A 7 21.93 23.25 -13.58
CA ASN A 7 20.74 23.42 -12.77
C ASN A 7 20.82 22.45 -11.58
N LYS A 8 21.01 23.00 -10.39
CA LYS A 8 20.92 22.26 -9.14
C LYS A 8 19.48 21.76 -8.99
N PHE A 9 19.30 20.50 -8.62
CA PHE A 9 17.97 20.02 -8.23
C PHE A 9 17.47 20.88 -7.06
N VAL A 10 16.21 21.32 -7.14
CA VAL A 10 15.54 22.11 -6.08
C VAL A 10 15.55 21.35 -4.75
N TYR A 11 15.58 20.01 -4.83
CA TYR A 11 15.76 19.11 -3.70
C TYR A 11 17.16 18.47 -3.77
N GLY A 12 17.99 18.72 -2.75
CA GLY A 12 19.38 18.24 -2.70
C GLY A 12 19.50 16.70 -2.61
N SER A 13 20.72 16.17 -2.81
CA SER A 13 21.02 14.73 -2.72
C SER A 13 20.69 14.09 -1.37
N ASP A 14 20.48 14.88 -0.33
CA ASP A 14 20.09 14.40 0.99
C ASP A 14 18.60 14.03 1.04
N GLN A 15 17.78 14.64 0.18
CA GLN A 15 16.34 14.37 0.13
C GLN A 15 15.99 13.12 -0.70
N SER A 16 16.97 12.50 -1.37
CA SER A 16 16.78 11.30 -2.19
C SER A 16 16.94 9.99 -1.41
N LYS A 17 17.30 10.05 -0.13
CA LYS A 17 17.43 8.87 0.73
C LYS A 17 16.21 8.75 1.64
N ALA A 18 15.44 7.68 1.45
CA ALA A 18 14.29 7.37 2.27
C ALA A 18 14.25 5.89 2.63
N ILE A 19 13.88 5.62 3.88
CA ILE A 19 13.58 4.28 4.39
C ILE A 19 12.06 4.18 4.46
N ASN A 20 11.51 3.18 3.77
CA ASN A 20 10.09 2.87 3.79
C ASN A 20 9.88 1.59 4.59
N TYR A 21 8.92 1.60 5.50
CA TYR A 21 8.46 0.40 6.20
C TYR A 21 6.94 0.31 6.10
N THR A 22 6.43 -0.92 6.03
CA THR A 22 5.00 -1.19 5.98
C THR A 22 4.71 -2.37 6.89
N ILE A 23 3.73 -2.19 7.77
CA ILE A 23 3.28 -3.21 8.71
C ILE A 23 1.83 -3.53 8.33
N SER A 24 1.57 -4.76 7.95
CA SER A 24 0.23 -5.21 7.52
C SER A 24 -0.29 -6.27 8.47
N PHE A 25 -1.49 -6.04 9.00
CA PHE A 25 -2.24 -7.00 9.82
C PHE A 25 -3.44 -7.49 9.01
N GLY A 26 -3.66 -8.80 9.02
CA GLY A 26 -4.75 -9.43 8.29
C GLY A 26 -5.50 -10.44 9.15
N LYS A 27 -6.82 -10.45 9.04
CA LYS A 27 -7.67 -11.48 9.66
C LYS A 27 -8.68 -12.01 8.64
N LEU A 28 -8.66 -13.33 8.46
CA LEU A 28 -9.73 -14.04 7.75
C LEU A 28 -11.02 -13.94 8.57
N MET A 29 -12.03 -13.27 8.02
CA MET A 29 -13.33 -13.13 8.67
C MET A 29 -14.29 -14.21 8.19
N LEU A 30 -14.27 -14.53 6.89
CA LEU A 30 -15.15 -15.52 6.27
C LEU A 30 -14.41 -16.33 5.21
N PRO A 31 -14.83 -17.59 4.98
CA PRO A 31 -15.88 -18.31 5.69
C PRO A 31 -15.36 -18.91 7.02
N LYS A 32 -16.21 -18.93 8.08
CA LYS A 32 -15.85 -19.55 9.38
C LYS A 32 -15.65 -21.06 9.29
N GLU A 33 -16.32 -21.71 8.35
CA GLU A 33 -16.16 -23.11 8.01
C GLU A 33 -15.93 -23.25 6.50
N TYR A 34 -14.83 -23.90 6.14
CA TYR A 34 -14.47 -24.18 4.76
C TYR A 34 -15.16 -25.46 4.29
N LYS A 35 -16.12 -25.32 3.36
CA LYS A 35 -16.85 -26.44 2.75
C LYS A 35 -16.37 -26.74 1.34
N ASN A 36 -15.94 -25.74 0.57
CA ASN A 36 -15.49 -25.90 -0.82
C ASN A 36 -14.61 -24.73 -1.31
N TYR A 37 -13.73 -24.99 -2.28
CA TYR A 37 -12.86 -23.99 -2.92
C TYR A 37 -13.58 -22.88 -3.71
N LYS A 38 -14.87 -23.08 -4.01
CA LYS A 38 -15.72 -22.07 -4.67
C LYS A 38 -16.23 -20.98 -3.72
N GLN A 39 -15.96 -21.11 -2.42
CA GLN A 39 -16.41 -20.11 -1.45
C GLN A 39 -15.54 -18.86 -1.52
N THR A 40 -16.18 -17.71 -1.36
CA THR A 40 -15.47 -16.42 -1.31
C THR A 40 -14.81 -16.27 0.05
N ASN A 41 -13.50 -16.03 0.07
CA ASN A 41 -12.82 -15.63 1.29
C ASN A 41 -12.93 -14.12 1.47
N PHE A 42 -13.19 -13.71 2.70
CA PHE A 42 -13.20 -12.31 3.10
C PHE A 42 -12.15 -12.11 4.20
N ASN A 43 -11.15 -11.30 3.88
CA ASN A 43 -10.08 -10.90 4.77
C ASN A 43 -10.26 -9.42 5.11
N LEU A 44 -10.17 -9.09 6.40
CA LEU A 44 -10.01 -7.73 6.87
C LEU A 44 -8.52 -7.45 7.01
N MET A 45 -8.06 -6.38 6.37
CA MET A 45 -6.66 -5.97 6.36
C MET A 45 -6.52 -4.57 6.95
N LEU A 46 -5.43 -4.34 7.66
CA LEU A 46 -5.03 -3.06 8.17
C LEU A 46 -3.55 -2.87 7.88
N GLU A 47 -3.21 -1.89 7.06
CA GLU A 47 -1.83 -1.58 6.73
C GLU A 47 -1.42 -0.24 7.33
N ILE A 48 -0.23 -0.19 7.91
CA ILE A 48 0.41 1.03 8.39
C ILE A 48 1.64 1.23 7.51
N LEU A 49 1.60 2.25 6.66
CA LEU A 49 2.70 2.61 5.78
C LEU A 49 3.45 3.76 6.41
N SER A 50 4.78 3.74 6.34
CA SER A 50 5.57 4.83 6.87
C SER A 50 6.84 5.02 6.09
N GLN A 51 7.28 6.26 6.05
CA GLN A 51 8.50 6.65 5.38
C GLN A 51 9.26 7.60 6.29
N LEU A 52 10.56 7.38 6.40
CA LEU A 52 11.53 8.26 7.06
C LEU A 52 12.57 8.68 6.01
N ASN A 53 12.63 9.97 5.70
CA ASN A 53 13.65 10.52 4.81
C ASN A 53 14.89 10.88 5.64
N THR A 54 15.98 10.14 5.46
CA THR A 54 17.15 10.20 6.35
C THR A 54 18.01 11.45 6.17
N GLY A 55 17.93 12.13 5.02
CA GLY A 55 18.66 13.38 4.84
C GLY A 55 17.85 14.65 5.09
N SER A 56 16.54 14.67 4.83
CA SER A 56 15.68 15.84 5.16
C SER A 56 15.02 15.79 6.54
N GLY A 57 14.99 14.62 7.19
CA GLY A 57 14.25 14.41 8.44
C GLY A 57 12.73 14.47 8.29
N GLY A 58 12.22 14.51 7.05
CA GLY A 58 10.80 14.42 6.75
C GLY A 58 10.30 12.99 6.94
N TYR A 59 9.10 12.83 7.48
CA TYR A 59 8.49 11.52 7.64
C TYR A 59 6.99 11.56 7.38
N PHE A 60 6.41 10.41 7.07
CA PHE A 60 4.96 10.24 7.11
C PHE A 60 4.59 8.87 7.67
N ILE A 61 3.38 8.79 8.23
CA ILE A 61 2.72 7.57 8.70
C ILE A 61 1.29 7.62 8.17
N ASP A 62 0.95 6.68 7.29
CA ASP A 62 -0.36 6.47 6.72
C ASP A 62 -0.96 5.18 7.30
N ILE A 63 -2.27 5.17 7.52
CA ILE A 63 -3.03 3.97 7.84
C ILE A 63 -3.98 3.66 6.69
N ALA A 64 -4.10 2.39 6.34
CA ALA A 64 -4.87 1.90 5.22
C ALA A 64 -5.67 0.64 5.63
N PRO A 65 -6.84 0.81 6.26
CA PRO A 65 -7.82 -0.27 6.37
C PRO A 65 -8.30 -0.69 4.97
N SER A 66 -8.35 -2.00 4.73
CA SER A 66 -8.86 -2.56 3.48
C SER A 66 -9.61 -3.88 3.70
N LEU A 67 -10.54 -4.15 2.77
CA LEU A 67 -11.30 -5.38 2.67
C LEU A 67 -10.80 -6.14 1.46
N GLN A 68 -10.40 -7.38 1.67
CA GLN A 68 -9.93 -8.27 0.61
C GLN A 68 -10.93 -9.40 0.41
N MET A 69 -11.40 -9.55 -0.82
CA MET A 69 -12.30 -10.61 -1.24
C MET A 69 -11.56 -11.50 -2.24
N ILE A 70 -11.56 -12.82 -2.03
CA ILE A 70 -10.95 -13.79 -2.94
C ILE A 70 -12.04 -14.74 -3.42
N PHE A 71 -12.30 -14.77 -4.72
CA PHE A 71 -13.31 -15.64 -5.33
C PHE A 71 -12.64 -16.79 -6.09
N ASN A 72 -13.14 -18.00 -5.85
CA ASN A 72 -12.69 -19.24 -6.51
C ASN A 72 -11.18 -19.49 -6.43
N SER A 73 -10.50 -18.90 -5.44
CA SER A 73 -9.04 -18.90 -5.31
C SER A 73 -8.26 -18.40 -6.55
N GLN A 74 -8.93 -17.70 -7.48
CA GLN A 74 -8.34 -17.22 -8.74
C GLN A 74 -8.37 -15.70 -8.81
N SER A 75 -9.50 -15.10 -8.45
CA SER A 75 -9.68 -13.65 -8.48
C SER A 75 -9.62 -13.08 -7.07
N ARG A 76 -9.01 -11.91 -6.92
CA ARG A 76 -8.92 -11.15 -5.69
C ARG A 76 -9.27 -9.70 -5.95
N ILE A 77 -10.10 -9.14 -5.09
CA ILE A 77 -10.46 -7.73 -5.09
C ILE A 77 -10.17 -7.16 -3.71
N ASP A 78 -9.28 -6.18 -3.63
CA ASP A 78 -9.00 -5.43 -2.42
C ASP A 78 -9.57 -4.02 -2.55
N ILE A 79 -10.35 -3.57 -1.58
CA ILE A 79 -10.89 -2.20 -1.52
C ILE A 79 -10.41 -1.60 -0.21
N GLY A 80 -9.75 -0.46 -0.28
CA GLY A 80 -9.21 0.18 0.91
C GLY A 80 -9.25 1.68 0.88
N TYR A 81 -9.11 2.27 2.06
CA TYR A 81 -9.01 3.71 2.23
C TYR A 81 -7.70 4.02 2.94
N LYS A 82 -6.83 4.79 2.27
CA LYS A 82 -5.59 5.28 2.84
C LYS A 82 -5.82 6.67 3.44
N LYS A 83 -5.46 6.82 4.71
CA LYS A 83 -5.51 8.07 5.45
C LYS A 83 -4.14 8.39 6.03
N GLN A 84 -3.65 9.59 5.77
CA GLN A 84 -2.45 10.09 6.43
C GLN A 84 -2.77 10.45 7.88
N VAL A 85 -2.03 9.86 8.82
CA VAL A 85 -2.18 10.12 10.26
C VAL A 85 -1.21 11.20 10.69
N LEU A 86 0.07 11.05 10.33
CA LEU A 86 1.13 11.99 10.66
C LEU A 86 1.97 12.24 9.41
N SER A 87 2.33 13.50 9.15
CA SER A 87 3.30 13.82 8.10
C SER A 87 3.98 15.13 8.40
N LYS A 88 5.30 15.13 8.20
CA LYS A 88 6.14 16.33 8.11
C LYS A 88 6.48 16.67 6.65
N LEU A 89 5.94 15.91 5.70
CA LEU A 89 6.11 16.07 4.27
C LEU A 89 4.86 16.70 3.66
N SER A 90 5.04 17.74 2.84
CA SER A 90 3.97 18.29 2.02
C SER A 90 3.69 17.33 0.86
N ARG A 91 2.55 16.64 0.92
CA ARG A 91 2.16 15.61 -0.05
C ARG A 91 0.89 16.05 -0.79
N THR A 92 0.90 15.90 -2.11
CA THR A 92 -0.23 16.28 -2.99
C THR A 92 -1.47 15.41 -2.79
N ALA A 93 -1.30 14.15 -2.35
CA ALA A 93 -2.40 13.21 -2.13
C ALA A 93 -2.26 12.48 -0.76
N PRO A 94 -2.61 13.15 0.35
CA PRO A 94 -2.49 12.58 1.70
C PRO A 94 -3.52 11.48 1.98
N ASN A 95 -4.71 11.57 1.40
CA ASN A 95 -5.80 10.59 1.60
C ASN A 95 -6.31 10.09 0.25
N GLY A 96 -6.81 8.86 0.18
CA GLY A 96 -7.40 8.32 -1.04
C GLY A 96 -8.00 6.93 -0.88
N ILE A 97 -8.96 6.63 -1.74
CA ILE A 97 -9.52 5.29 -1.89
C ILE A 97 -8.69 4.55 -2.94
N PHE A 98 -8.42 3.27 -2.71
CA PHE A 98 -7.81 2.39 -3.70
C PHE A 98 -8.65 1.14 -3.90
N VAL A 99 -8.64 0.66 -5.14
CA VAL A 99 -9.20 -0.63 -5.52
C VAL A 99 -8.11 -1.38 -6.25
N ARG A 100 -7.84 -2.61 -5.82
CA ARG A 100 -6.89 -3.53 -6.46
C ARG A 100 -7.68 -4.74 -6.95
N VAL A 101 -7.50 -5.08 -8.20
CA VAL A 101 -8.05 -6.30 -8.80
C VAL A 101 -6.88 -7.15 -9.27
N GLU A 102 -6.85 -8.39 -8.84
CA GLU A 102 -5.85 -9.39 -9.21
C GLU A 102 -6.57 -10.63 -9.74
N TYR A 103 -6.10 -11.16 -10.87
CA TYR A 103 -6.62 -12.39 -11.44
C TYR A 103 -5.46 -13.32 -11.76
N ASN A 104 -5.46 -14.50 -11.13
CA ASN A 104 -4.44 -15.51 -11.32
C ASN A 104 -4.84 -16.39 -12.51
N LEU A 105 -4.05 -16.31 -13.58
CA LEU A 105 -4.17 -17.14 -14.77
C LEU A 105 -3.35 -18.42 -14.57
N PHE A 106 -4.03 -19.56 -14.45
CA PHE A 106 -3.38 -20.86 -14.37
C PHE A 106 -3.46 -21.57 -15.72
N ASN A 107 -2.35 -22.15 -16.18
CA ASN A 107 -2.25 -22.93 -17.41
C ASN A 107 -2.63 -22.15 -18.69
N VAL A 108 -1.99 -20.99 -18.87
CA VAL A 108 -2.07 -20.24 -20.14
C VAL A 108 -1.20 -20.98 -21.15
N LEU A 109 -1.85 -21.72 -22.05
CA LEU A 109 -1.26 -22.30 -23.27
C LEU A 109 -1.08 -21.22 -24.33
#